data_AF-A0A553XLL6-F1
#
_entry.id   AF-A0A553XLL6-F1
#
_cell.length_a   1.000
_cell.length_b   1.000
_cell.length_c   1.000
_cell.angle_alpha   90.00
_cell.angle_beta   90.00
_cell.angle_gamma   90.00
#
_symmetry.space_group_name_H-M   'P 1'
#
loop_
_entity.id
_entity.type
_entity.pdbx_description
1 polymer ?
#
loop_
_entity_poly.entity_id
_entity_poly.type
_entity_poly.pdbx_seq_one_letter_code
_entity_poly.pdbx_strand_id
1 'polypeptide(L)'
;METTRRGLLGSAIGVAAAAALPSGTASAAPRTGTTPGRPPSPGEPVPGEPVPAHARGRTAALWREFTRTPFTHPQIPYVGRAGYRGGADLPRRPVVADVVRDYGARPDGSADAAPALNRALRDAGRRGGGTVYVPPGTYRIDGIVRIGHDRVVLRGAGSGHTTLHATRSLTDLIGPYGSRYGGDKSSWSWAGGLIWLCPQARWESLTDAIKARDRPFEGWTGNRRDAWRTLTAVRPARRGDRTVTVADTTALRPGARVLLQLSDDADHTLLRHMSGDIPGAAVYSWDDKTKLTSYVPYEWPCRVTAVEPRHRRITLDLSL
;
A
#
# COMPACT_ATOMS: atom_id res chain seq x y z
N MET A 1 28.46 -30.12 -3.34
CA MET A 1 28.25 -29.80 -4.77
C MET A 1 27.32 -28.60 -4.83
N GLU A 2 27.90 -27.40 -4.81
CA GLU A 2 27.17 -26.12 -4.74
C GLU A 2 26.35 -25.91 -6.01
N THR A 3 25.04 -25.80 -5.85
CA THR A 3 24.13 -25.60 -6.97
C THR A 3 23.98 -24.10 -7.24
N THR A 4 24.63 -23.61 -8.29
CA THR A 4 24.53 -22.23 -8.78
C THR A 4 23.20 -21.95 -9.49
N ARG A 5 22.84 -20.66 -9.57
CA ARG A 5 21.62 -20.02 -10.15
C ARG A 5 21.19 -20.45 -11.57
N ARG A 6 21.84 -21.43 -12.21
CA ARG A 6 21.70 -21.74 -13.64
C ARG A 6 20.47 -22.59 -14.04
N GLY A 7 19.71 -23.13 -13.08
CA GLY A 7 18.66 -24.11 -13.39
C GLY A 7 17.22 -23.59 -13.59
N LEU A 8 16.96 -22.27 -13.53
CA LEU A 8 15.57 -21.76 -13.43
C LEU A 8 15.19 -20.63 -14.41
N LEU A 9 16.06 -20.23 -15.34
CA LEU A 9 15.77 -19.13 -16.30
C LEU A 9 16.05 -19.55 -17.74
N GLY A 10 15.36 -20.60 -18.17
CA GLY A 10 15.40 -21.09 -19.55
C GLY A 10 14.01 -21.24 -20.14
N SER A 11 13.19 -20.19 -20.15
CA SER A 11 12.10 -20.03 -21.12
C SER A 11 11.39 -18.67 -21.01
N ALA A 12 11.08 -18.11 -22.19
CA ALA A 12 10.23 -16.95 -22.48
C ALA A 12 10.84 -15.53 -22.33
N ILE A 13 11.67 -15.16 -23.31
CA ILE A 13 11.76 -13.79 -23.81
C ILE A 13 10.57 -13.58 -24.76
N GLY A 14 9.76 -12.55 -24.51
CA GLY A 14 8.70 -12.10 -25.41
C GLY A 14 8.48 -10.60 -25.24
N VAL A 15 9.18 -9.80 -26.04
CA VAL A 15 8.98 -8.36 -26.16
C VAL A 15 7.71 -8.12 -26.96
N ALA A 16 6.71 -7.45 -26.40
CA ALA A 16 5.60 -6.89 -27.15
C ALA A 16 5.73 -5.37 -27.20
N ALA A 17 6.25 -4.87 -28.33
CA ALA A 17 6.13 -3.47 -28.72
C ALA A 17 4.68 -3.22 -29.18
N ALA A 18 3.96 -2.31 -28.54
CA ALA A 18 2.61 -1.93 -28.95
C ALA A 18 2.69 -0.81 -30.00
N ALA A 19 2.44 -1.16 -31.25
CA ALA A 19 2.12 -0.21 -32.31
C ALA A 19 0.65 0.22 -32.19
N ALA A 20 0.40 1.52 -32.29
CA ALA A 20 -0.93 2.12 -32.29
C ALA A 20 -1.63 1.92 -33.64
N LEU A 21 -2.91 1.55 -33.64
CA LEU A 21 -3.84 1.71 -34.77
C LEU A 21 -5.30 1.92 -34.28
N PRO A 22 -6.16 2.56 -35.09
CA PRO A 22 -7.23 3.44 -34.62
C PRO A 22 -8.59 2.78 -34.37
N SER A 23 -9.41 3.53 -33.66
CA SER A 23 -10.81 3.31 -33.27
C SER A 23 -11.74 2.90 -34.43
N GLY A 24 -12.47 1.80 -34.21
CA GLY A 24 -13.61 1.35 -35.00
C GLY A 24 -14.75 0.91 -34.09
N THR A 25 -15.97 1.35 -34.40
CA THR A 25 -17.22 1.19 -33.66
C THR A 25 -17.68 -0.26 -33.59
N ALA A 26 -18.06 -0.75 -32.39
CA ALA A 26 -18.62 -2.08 -32.21
C ALA A 26 -20.16 -2.01 -32.10
N SER A 27 -20.86 -2.58 -33.07
CA SER A 27 -22.29 -2.93 -33.00
C SER A 27 -22.43 -4.33 -32.40
N ALA A 28 -23.34 -4.50 -31.45
CA ALA A 28 -23.57 -5.75 -30.74
C ALA A 28 -24.59 -6.64 -31.48
N ALA A 29 -24.23 -7.91 -31.71
CA ALA A 29 -25.16 -8.98 -32.09
C ALA A 29 -25.04 -10.14 -31.08
N PRO A 30 -26.13 -10.87 -30.79
CA PRO A 30 -26.17 -11.81 -29.67
C PRO A 30 -25.49 -13.14 -30.02
N ARG A 31 -24.72 -13.68 -29.07
CA ARG A 31 -24.11 -15.02 -29.18
C ARG A 31 -24.69 -15.96 -28.13
N THR A 32 -25.53 -16.87 -28.59
CA THR A 32 -25.70 -18.20 -28.02
C THR A 32 -24.43 -19.02 -28.30
N GLY A 33 -23.96 -19.81 -27.34
CA GLY A 33 -22.84 -20.73 -27.54
C GLY A 33 -21.92 -20.86 -26.34
N THR A 34 -21.88 -22.07 -25.79
CA THR A 34 -20.96 -22.59 -24.76
C THR A 34 -19.53 -22.07 -24.88
N THR A 35 -18.99 -21.58 -23.77
CA THR A 35 -17.62 -21.08 -23.64
C THR A 35 -16.63 -22.25 -23.69
N PRO A 36 -15.64 -22.29 -24.62
CA PRO A 36 -14.53 -23.21 -24.49
C PRO A 36 -13.66 -22.77 -23.30
N GLY A 37 -13.29 -23.71 -22.45
CA GLY A 37 -12.41 -23.44 -21.31
C GLY A 37 -11.09 -22.78 -21.73
N ARG A 38 -10.66 -21.79 -20.95
CA ARG A 38 -9.36 -21.12 -21.10
C ARG A 38 -8.24 -22.17 -21.17
N PRO A 39 -7.38 -22.19 -22.20
CA PRO A 39 -6.20 -23.05 -22.17
C PRO A 39 -5.29 -22.63 -21.01
N PRO A 40 -4.70 -23.58 -20.26
CA PRO A 40 -3.84 -23.26 -19.13
C PRO A 40 -2.63 -22.46 -19.61
N SER A 41 -2.28 -21.42 -18.85
CA SER A 41 -1.08 -20.64 -19.12
C SER A 41 0.18 -21.47 -18.81
N PRO A 42 1.30 -21.26 -19.52
CA PRO A 42 2.53 -21.98 -19.24
C PRO A 42 2.97 -21.73 -17.79
N GLY A 43 2.89 -22.78 -16.94
CA GLY A 43 3.30 -22.73 -15.53
C GLY A 43 2.17 -22.72 -14.49
N GLU A 44 0.89 -22.80 -14.89
CA GLU A 44 -0.21 -22.98 -13.94
C GLU A 44 -0.27 -24.46 -13.50
N PRO A 45 -0.11 -24.79 -12.20
CA PRO A 45 -0.16 -26.18 -11.75
C PRO A 45 -1.55 -26.77 -11.99
N VAL A 46 -1.61 -27.92 -12.65
CA VAL A 46 -2.86 -28.65 -12.85
C VAL A 46 -3.38 -29.15 -11.49
N PRO A 47 -4.65 -28.89 -11.12
CA PRO A 47 -5.21 -29.40 -9.88
C PRO A 47 -5.16 -30.94 -9.85
N GLY A 48 -4.40 -31.50 -8.91
CA GLY A 48 -4.32 -32.96 -8.68
C GLY A 48 -2.98 -33.61 -9.01
N GLU A 49 -2.02 -32.91 -9.61
CA GLU A 49 -0.71 -33.49 -9.89
C GLU A 49 0.23 -33.42 -8.66
N PRO A 50 0.84 -34.54 -8.23
CA PRO A 50 1.74 -34.51 -7.07
C PRO A 50 3.00 -33.72 -7.38
N VAL A 51 3.20 -32.61 -6.66
CA VAL A 51 4.45 -31.84 -6.69
C VAL A 51 5.65 -32.78 -6.56
N PRO A 52 6.61 -32.78 -7.51
CA PRO A 52 7.75 -33.69 -7.50
C PRO A 52 8.48 -33.65 -6.14
N ALA A 53 8.89 -34.80 -5.62
CA ALA A 53 9.52 -34.91 -4.30
C ALA A 53 10.76 -33.99 -4.13
N HIS A 54 11.50 -33.76 -5.22
CA HIS A 54 12.64 -32.85 -5.25
C HIS A 54 12.25 -31.35 -5.14
N ALA A 55 11.06 -30.96 -5.60
CA ALA A 55 10.51 -29.63 -5.36
C ALA A 55 10.03 -29.48 -3.91
N ARG A 56 9.38 -30.52 -3.34
CA ARG A 56 9.00 -30.54 -1.91
C ARG A 56 10.21 -30.43 -0.97
N GLY A 57 11.30 -31.12 -1.28
CA GLY A 57 12.56 -31.06 -0.51
C GLY A 57 13.21 -29.68 -0.52
N ARG A 58 13.19 -28.98 -1.67
CA ARG A 58 13.71 -27.60 -1.82
C ARG A 58 12.86 -26.56 -1.11
N THR A 59 11.53 -26.64 -1.19
CA THR A 59 10.62 -25.75 -0.45
C THR A 59 10.83 -25.87 1.07
N ALA A 60 10.98 -27.10 1.57
CA ALA A 60 11.23 -27.33 3.00
C ALA A 60 12.61 -26.78 3.44
N ALA A 61 13.63 -26.82 2.58
CA ALA A 61 14.95 -26.24 2.88
C ALA A 61 14.92 -24.71 2.94
N LEU A 62 14.36 -24.05 1.93
CA LEU A 62 14.21 -22.59 1.90
C LEU A 62 13.38 -22.06 3.08
N TRP A 63 12.31 -22.75 3.43
CA TRP A 63 11.52 -22.36 4.60
C TRP A 63 12.31 -22.51 5.90
N ARG A 64 13.06 -23.60 6.08
CA ARG A 64 13.96 -23.76 7.24
C ARG A 64 15.02 -22.66 7.30
N GLU A 65 15.64 -22.31 6.18
CA GLU A 65 16.58 -21.19 6.09
C GLU A 65 15.92 -19.87 6.52
N PHE A 66 14.75 -19.56 5.98
CA PHE A 66 13.99 -18.38 6.37
C PHE A 66 13.67 -18.35 7.86
N THR A 67 13.19 -19.46 8.44
CA THR A 67 12.85 -19.51 9.87
C THR A 67 14.07 -19.32 10.78
N ARG A 68 15.29 -19.71 10.34
CA ARG A 68 16.53 -19.47 11.10
C ARG A 68 16.98 -18.01 11.07
N THR A 69 16.81 -17.33 9.95
CA THR A 69 17.28 -15.95 9.75
C THR A 69 16.25 -15.08 9.04
N PRO A 70 15.06 -14.86 9.61
CA PRO A 70 13.91 -14.30 8.88
C PRO A 70 14.15 -12.87 8.39
N PHE A 71 14.84 -12.06 9.21
CA PHE A 71 15.11 -10.66 8.89
C PHE A 71 16.21 -10.46 7.83
N THR A 72 17.03 -11.47 7.58
CA THR A 72 18.19 -11.39 6.67
C THR A 72 18.15 -12.43 5.56
N HIS A 73 17.05 -13.19 5.43
CA HIS A 73 16.93 -14.22 4.41
C HIS A 73 16.92 -13.63 2.99
N PRO A 74 17.74 -14.10 2.04
CA PRO A 74 18.02 -13.39 0.79
C PRO A 74 16.88 -13.41 -0.24
N GLN A 75 15.91 -14.33 -0.11
CA GLN A 75 14.83 -14.48 -1.11
C GLN A 75 13.44 -14.20 -0.55
N ILE A 76 13.13 -14.76 0.62
CA ILE A 76 11.85 -14.58 1.32
C ILE A 76 11.93 -13.34 2.24
N PRO A 77 11.13 -12.28 2.01
CA PRO A 77 11.06 -11.14 2.90
C PRO A 77 10.25 -11.47 4.17
N TYR A 78 10.65 -10.90 5.30
CA TYR A 78 9.87 -11.03 6.54
C TYR A 78 8.72 -10.03 6.58
N VAL A 79 7.50 -10.52 6.34
CA VAL A 79 6.25 -9.74 6.41
C VAL A 79 5.42 -10.04 7.66
N GLY A 80 5.98 -10.77 8.64
CA GLY A 80 5.27 -11.18 9.86
C GLY A 80 4.82 -10.03 10.78
N ARG A 81 5.28 -8.81 10.51
CA ARG A 81 4.89 -7.58 11.22
C ARG A 81 3.86 -6.75 10.44
N ALA A 82 3.32 -7.28 9.35
CA ALA A 82 2.20 -6.65 8.66
C ALA A 82 0.97 -6.59 9.57
N GLY A 83 0.09 -5.62 9.32
CA GLY A 83 -1.14 -5.41 10.08
C GLY A 83 -1.03 -4.32 11.16
N TYR A 84 -2.06 -4.26 12.01
CA TYR A 84 -2.20 -3.17 12.97
C TYR A 84 -1.05 -3.16 13.98
N ARG A 85 -0.30 -2.05 14.05
CA ARG A 85 0.81 -1.85 15.01
C ARG A 85 1.80 -3.02 15.08
N GLY A 86 2.15 -3.63 13.94
CA GLY A 86 3.12 -4.70 13.93
C GLY A 86 2.55 -6.09 14.24
N GLY A 87 1.27 -6.32 13.94
CA GLY A 87 0.57 -7.60 14.19
C GLY A 87 -0.17 -7.67 15.52
N ALA A 88 -0.37 -6.54 16.21
CA ALA A 88 -1.20 -6.48 17.41
C ALA A 88 -2.69 -6.65 17.06
N ASP A 89 -3.48 -7.05 18.06
CA ASP A 89 -4.93 -7.16 17.93
C ASP A 89 -5.56 -5.84 17.48
N LEU A 90 -6.59 -5.95 16.64
CA LEU A 90 -7.39 -4.80 16.22
C LEU A 90 -8.02 -4.11 17.46
N PRO A 91 -8.06 -2.78 17.49
CA PRO A 91 -8.57 -2.05 18.64
C PRO A 91 -10.05 -2.33 18.87
N ARG A 92 -10.39 -2.88 20.04
CA ARG A 92 -11.78 -3.07 20.49
C ARG A 92 -12.22 -1.88 21.33
N ARG A 93 -12.61 -0.79 20.67
CA ARG A 93 -13.14 0.40 21.35
C ARG A 93 -14.64 0.26 21.63
N PRO A 94 -15.17 0.93 22.68
CA PRO A 94 -16.61 1.01 22.89
C PRO A 94 -17.32 1.59 21.67
N VAL A 95 -18.51 1.07 21.37
CA VAL A 95 -19.39 1.68 20.38
C VAL A 95 -19.92 2.98 20.96
N VAL A 96 -19.66 4.08 20.27
CA VAL A 96 -20.10 5.43 20.69
C VAL A 96 -21.16 6.01 19.76
N ALA A 97 -21.40 5.36 18.64
CA ALA A 97 -22.38 5.72 17.63
C ALA A 97 -22.79 4.48 16.81
N ASP A 98 -24.08 4.32 16.59
CA ASP A 98 -24.67 3.42 15.61
C ASP A 98 -25.24 4.25 14.45
N VAL A 99 -24.80 4.00 13.22
CA VAL A 99 -25.17 4.86 12.07
C VAL A 99 -26.64 4.78 11.69
N VAL A 100 -27.33 3.67 11.99
CA VAL A 100 -28.76 3.51 11.72
C VAL A 100 -29.56 4.13 12.85
N ARG A 101 -29.33 3.67 14.08
CA ARG A 101 -30.11 4.08 15.26
C ARG A 101 -29.91 5.56 15.59
N ASP A 102 -28.67 6.04 15.55
CA ASP A 102 -28.32 7.36 16.07
C ASP A 102 -28.20 8.42 14.95
N TYR A 103 -28.00 8.00 13.69
CA TYR A 103 -27.75 8.93 12.56
C TYR A 103 -28.69 8.74 11.36
N GLY A 104 -29.60 7.77 11.39
CA GLY A 104 -30.67 7.58 10.41
C GLY A 104 -30.21 7.00 9.07
N ALA A 105 -29.06 6.32 8.99
CA ALA A 105 -28.64 5.61 7.80
C ALA A 105 -29.66 4.50 7.45
N ARG A 106 -29.97 4.33 6.16
CA ARG A 106 -30.91 3.31 5.69
C ARG A 106 -30.15 2.04 5.26
N PRO A 107 -30.33 0.90 5.94
CA PRO A 107 -29.59 -0.35 5.66
C PRO A 107 -30.15 -1.14 4.46
N ASP A 108 -31.09 -0.57 3.70
CA ASP A 108 -31.76 -1.18 2.54
C ASP A 108 -31.29 -0.56 1.20
N GLY A 109 -30.36 0.40 1.23
CA GLY A 109 -29.85 1.10 0.05
C GLY A 109 -30.79 2.17 -0.51
N SER A 110 -31.93 2.45 0.13
CA SER A 110 -32.92 3.41 -0.36
C SER A 110 -32.45 4.87 -0.33
N ALA A 111 -31.50 5.19 0.56
CA ALA A 111 -30.97 6.54 0.74
C ALA A 111 -29.44 6.55 0.92
N ASP A 112 -28.81 7.67 0.56
CA ASP A 112 -27.38 7.89 0.75
C ASP A 112 -27.00 7.88 2.24
N ALA A 113 -26.11 6.98 2.62
CA ALA A 113 -25.59 6.82 3.96
C ALA A 113 -24.31 7.63 4.21
N ALA A 114 -23.66 8.18 3.18
CA ALA A 114 -22.41 8.93 3.35
C ALA A 114 -22.54 10.12 4.33
N PRO A 115 -23.62 10.93 4.33
CA PRO A 115 -23.80 12.00 5.31
C PRO A 115 -23.91 11.49 6.75
N ALA A 116 -24.68 10.42 6.97
CA ALA A 116 -24.85 9.81 8.30
C ALA A 116 -23.52 9.26 8.84
N LEU A 117 -22.78 8.51 8.01
CA LEU A 117 -21.45 8.00 8.33
C LEU A 117 -20.47 9.11 8.70
N ASN A 118 -20.39 10.17 7.88
CA ASN A 118 -19.47 11.28 8.14
C ASN A 118 -19.82 12.06 9.41
N ARG A 119 -21.11 12.24 9.72
CA ARG A 119 -21.52 12.86 11.01
C ARG A 119 -21.09 11.98 12.18
N ALA A 120 -21.37 10.68 12.14
CA ALA A 120 -20.99 9.73 13.19
C ALA A 120 -19.47 9.68 13.42
N LEU A 121 -18.69 9.62 12.35
CA LEU A 121 -17.21 9.57 12.42
C LEU A 121 -16.62 10.85 13.02
N ARG A 122 -17.13 12.02 12.61
CA ARG A 122 -16.71 13.31 13.16
C ARG A 122 -17.07 13.43 14.63
N ASP A 123 -18.29 13.05 15.02
CA ASP A 123 -18.75 13.17 16.40
C ASP A 123 -18.00 12.21 17.33
N ALA A 124 -17.74 10.97 16.88
CA ALA A 124 -16.85 10.04 17.57
C ALA A 124 -15.45 10.64 17.75
N GLY A 125 -14.90 11.29 16.72
CA GLY A 125 -13.62 11.99 16.78
C GLY A 125 -13.60 13.13 17.81
N ARG A 126 -14.63 13.98 17.81
CA ARG A 126 -14.79 15.10 18.77
C ARG A 126 -14.90 14.61 20.22
N ARG A 127 -15.42 13.41 20.45
CA ARG A 127 -15.49 12.76 21.77
C ARG A 127 -14.19 12.03 22.18
N GLY A 128 -13.11 12.16 21.41
CA GLY A 128 -11.82 11.51 21.70
C GLY A 128 -11.68 10.09 21.13
N GLY A 129 -12.51 9.74 20.16
CA GLY A 129 -12.49 8.44 19.48
C GLY A 129 -13.52 7.45 20.03
N GLY A 130 -13.51 6.24 19.46
CA GLY A 130 -14.55 5.24 19.70
C GLY A 130 -14.85 4.46 18.42
N THR A 131 -15.80 3.53 18.52
CA THR A 131 -16.28 2.77 17.37
C THR A 131 -17.59 3.36 16.85
N VAL A 132 -17.61 3.71 15.57
CA VAL A 132 -18.82 3.92 14.77
C VAL A 132 -19.23 2.58 14.19
N TYR A 133 -20.34 2.06 14.67
CA TYR A 133 -20.87 0.77 14.25
C TYR A 133 -21.81 0.93 13.05
N VAL A 134 -21.62 0.06 12.05
CA VAL A 134 -22.48 -0.08 10.88
C VAL A 134 -23.19 -1.43 10.97
N PRO A 135 -24.48 -1.46 11.36
CA PRO A 135 -25.26 -2.69 11.45
C PRO A 135 -25.34 -3.47 10.13
N PRO A 136 -25.87 -4.71 10.15
CA PRO A 136 -26.14 -5.44 8.92
C PRO A 136 -27.02 -4.64 7.94
N GLY A 137 -26.73 -4.76 6.65
CA GLY A 137 -27.45 -4.07 5.59
C GLY A 137 -26.57 -3.67 4.41
N THR A 138 -27.23 -3.17 3.37
CA THR A 138 -26.60 -2.54 2.21
C THR A 138 -26.81 -1.03 2.32
N TYR A 139 -25.72 -0.28 2.36
CA TYR A 139 -25.75 1.17 2.50
C TYR A 139 -25.32 1.78 1.18
N ARG A 140 -26.21 2.55 0.55
CA ARG A 140 -25.89 3.32 -0.65
C ARG A 140 -24.93 4.45 -0.27
N ILE A 141 -23.83 4.59 -0.99
CA ILE A 141 -22.81 5.60 -0.73
C ILE A 141 -22.65 6.46 -1.99
N ASP A 142 -23.25 7.65 -1.97
CA ASP A 142 -23.20 8.61 -3.09
C ASP A 142 -22.14 9.71 -2.84
N GLY A 143 -21.26 9.52 -1.84
CA GLY A 143 -20.26 10.49 -1.40
C GLY A 143 -19.02 9.85 -0.75
N ILE A 144 -18.05 10.68 -0.35
CA ILE A 144 -16.81 10.20 0.29
C ILE A 144 -17.01 9.99 1.79
N VAL A 145 -16.54 8.87 2.34
CA VAL A 145 -16.52 8.58 3.78
C VAL A 145 -15.15 8.92 4.34
N ARG A 146 -15.09 9.77 5.39
CA ARG A 146 -13.83 10.28 5.93
C ARG A 146 -13.59 9.82 7.37
N ILE A 147 -12.46 9.15 7.60
CA ILE A 147 -11.95 8.82 8.93
C ILE A 147 -10.78 9.77 9.21
N GLY A 148 -11.10 10.98 9.70
CA GLY A 148 -10.13 12.06 9.86
C GLY A 148 -9.64 12.31 11.28
N HIS A 149 -10.02 11.47 12.25
CA HIS A 149 -9.67 11.63 13.65
C HIS A 149 -8.93 10.41 14.18
N ASP A 150 -8.00 10.65 15.10
CA ASP A 150 -7.35 9.60 15.85
C ASP A 150 -8.35 8.77 16.64
N ARG A 151 -8.02 7.49 16.86
CA ARG A 151 -8.76 6.60 17.76
C ARG A 151 -10.22 6.35 17.35
N VAL A 152 -10.60 6.68 16.11
CA VAL A 152 -11.91 6.33 15.53
C VAL A 152 -11.80 5.02 14.75
N VAL A 153 -12.78 4.14 14.95
CA VAL A 153 -12.90 2.87 14.23
C VAL A 153 -14.25 2.84 13.51
N LEU A 154 -14.25 2.64 12.20
CA LEU A 154 -15.45 2.29 11.45
C LEU A 154 -15.56 0.76 11.42
N ARG A 155 -16.65 0.20 11.98
CA ARG A 155 -16.80 -1.25 12.13
C ARG A 155 -18.15 -1.73 11.59
N GLY A 156 -18.12 -2.58 10.56
CA GLY A 156 -19.30 -3.31 10.09
C GLY A 156 -19.62 -4.55 10.93
N ALA A 157 -20.72 -5.22 10.62
CA ALA A 157 -21.14 -6.48 11.24
C ALA A 157 -20.45 -7.74 10.67
N GLY A 158 -19.63 -7.59 9.62
CA GLY A 158 -18.91 -8.69 8.96
C GLY A 158 -19.03 -8.62 7.43
N SER A 159 -18.17 -9.34 6.71
CA SER A 159 -18.02 -9.27 5.25
C SER A 159 -19.26 -9.72 4.45
N GLY A 160 -20.13 -10.53 5.04
CA GLY A 160 -21.42 -10.92 4.46
C GLY A 160 -22.63 -10.19 5.05
N HIS A 161 -22.41 -9.29 6.01
CA HIS A 161 -23.48 -8.65 6.77
C HIS A 161 -23.59 -7.16 6.48
N THR A 162 -22.48 -6.47 6.25
CA THR A 162 -22.49 -5.02 5.98
C THR A 162 -21.84 -4.75 4.63
N THR A 163 -22.59 -4.13 3.73
CA THR A 163 -22.13 -3.71 2.40
C THR A 163 -22.16 -2.20 2.29
N LEU A 164 -21.02 -1.57 1.99
CA LEU A 164 -20.95 -0.17 1.57
C LEU A 164 -20.94 -0.13 0.04
N HIS A 165 -22.07 0.21 -0.57
CA HIS A 165 -22.27 0.19 -2.01
C HIS A 165 -22.06 1.57 -2.62
N ALA A 166 -20.87 1.80 -3.17
CA ALA A 166 -20.57 3.02 -3.93
C ALA A 166 -21.35 3.05 -5.24
N THR A 167 -22.01 4.16 -5.53
CA THR A 167 -22.84 4.36 -6.74
C THR A 167 -22.24 5.36 -7.73
N ARG A 168 -21.19 6.10 -7.32
CA ARG A 168 -20.57 7.18 -8.08
C ARG A 168 -19.07 6.99 -8.16
N SER A 169 -18.48 7.42 -9.28
CA SER A 169 -17.03 7.38 -9.46
C SER A 169 -16.33 8.49 -8.68
N LEU A 170 -15.04 8.31 -8.37
CA LEU A 170 -14.24 9.41 -7.77
C LEU A 170 -14.16 10.64 -8.67
N THR A 171 -14.27 10.46 -9.99
CA THR A 171 -14.40 11.57 -10.95
C THR A 171 -15.67 12.38 -10.70
N ASP A 172 -16.81 11.72 -10.46
CA ASP A 172 -18.08 12.41 -10.18
C ASP A 172 -18.09 13.07 -8.81
N LEU A 173 -17.39 12.48 -7.83
CA LEU A 173 -17.39 12.92 -6.43
C LEU A 173 -16.39 14.04 -6.15
N ILE A 174 -15.20 13.98 -6.76
CA ILE A 174 -14.07 14.88 -6.47
C ILE A 174 -13.72 15.71 -7.70
N GLY A 175 -13.72 15.09 -8.87
CA GLY A 175 -13.34 15.70 -10.14
C GLY A 175 -12.33 14.85 -10.92
N PRO A 176 -12.05 15.22 -12.18
CA PRO A 176 -11.06 14.55 -12.99
C PRO A 176 -9.67 14.70 -12.37
N TYR A 177 -9.01 13.58 -12.08
CA TYR A 177 -7.66 13.56 -11.55
C TYR A 177 -6.72 12.95 -12.59
N GLY A 178 -6.02 13.80 -13.33
CA GLY A 178 -5.12 13.37 -14.41
C GLY A 178 -3.79 12.80 -13.90
N SER A 179 -3.18 11.93 -14.71
CA SER A 179 -1.84 11.41 -14.49
C SER A 179 -0.81 12.54 -14.41
N ARG A 180 -0.03 12.56 -13.32
CA ARG A 180 1.11 13.47 -13.18
C ARG A 180 2.26 13.17 -14.14
N TYR A 181 2.28 11.97 -14.73
CA TYR A 181 3.35 11.48 -15.60
C TYR A 181 2.97 11.55 -17.09
N GLY A 182 1.94 12.33 -17.42
CA GLY A 182 1.41 12.48 -18.79
C GLY A 182 0.41 11.40 -19.18
N GLY A 183 -0.21 11.62 -20.35
CA GLY A 183 -1.26 10.79 -20.94
C GLY A 183 -2.67 11.04 -20.37
N ASP A 184 -3.66 10.37 -20.96
CA ASP A 184 -5.09 10.56 -20.66
C ASP A 184 -5.61 9.61 -19.56
N LYS A 185 -4.71 8.93 -18.87
CA LYS A 185 -5.06 7.99 -17.80
C LYS A 185 -5.52 8.73 -16.56
N SER A 186 -6.59 8.23 -15.95
CA SER A 186 -7.07 8.69 -14.65
C SER A 186 -6.12 8.22 -13.54
N SER A 187 -5.67 9.14 -12.70
CA SER A 187 -4.94 8.84 -11.47
C SER A 187 -5.79 8.06 -10.48
N TRP A 188 -7.13 8.09 -10.60
CA TRP A 188 -8.02 7.26 -9.79
C TRP A 188 -7.83 5.75 -9.99
N SER A 189 -7.13 5.31 -11.05
CA SER A 189 -6.73 3.91 -11.20
C SER A 189 -5.58 3.48 -10.29
N TRP A 190 -4.88 4.43 -9.66
CA TRP A 190 -3.68 4.21 -8.85
C TRP A 190 -3.78 4.80 -7.44
N ALA A 191 -4.79 5.62 -7.19
CA ALA A 191 -4.88 6.49 -6.01
C ALA A 191 -6.35 6.68 -5.60
N GLY A 192 -6.54 7.11 -4.36
CA GLY A 192 -7.83 7.39 -3.76
C GLY A 192 -8.62 6.14 -3.35
N GLY A 193 -9.86 6.38 -2.92
CA GLY A 193 -10.81 5.36 -2.51
C GLY A 193 -12.13 5.99 -2.09
N LEU A 194 -13.14 5.17 -1.82
CA LEU A 194 -14.41 5.67 -1.27
C LEU A 194 -14.24 6.14 0.19
N ILE A 195 -13.36 5.45 0.92
CA ILE A 195 -13.05 5.71 2.32
C ILE A 195 -11.66 6.31 2.42
N TRP A 196 -11.57 7.50 3.00
CA TRP A 196 -10.32 8.24 3.16
C TRP A 196 -9.86 8.26 4.61
N LEU A 197 -8.57 7.95 4.82
CA LEU A 197 -7.93 7.88 6.12
C LEU A 197 -6.85 8.96 6.21
N CYS A 198 -7.27 10.21 6.40
CA CYS A 198 -6.34 11.33 6.56
C CYS A 198 -6.98 12.46 7.36
N PRO A 199 -6.19 13.32 8.03
CA PRO A 199 -6.70 14.51 8.69
C PRO A 199 -7.50 15.40 7.73
N GLN A 200 -8.50 16.12 8.24
CA GLN A 200 -9.37 16.98 7.45
C GLN A 200 -8.58 17.98 6.58
N ALA A 201 -7.57 18.65 7.17
CA ALA A 201 -6.74 19.60 6.45
C ALA A 201 -5.96 18.95 5.29
N ARG A 202 -5.55 17.68 5.43
CA ARG A 202 -4.87 16.94 4.37
C ARG A 202 -5.83 16.62 3.22
N TRP A 203 -7.05 16.18 3.55
CA TRP A 203 -8.13 15.92 2.60
C TRP A 203 -8.47 17.17 1.78
N GLU A 204 -8.70 18.30 2.45
CA GLU A 204 -9.01 19.58 1.82
C GLU A 204 -7.88 19.98 0.86
N SER A 205 -6.65 20.09 1.37
CA SER A 205 -5.47 20.43 0.57
C SER A 205 -5.28 19.52 -0.66
N LEU A 206 -5.56 18.22 -0.53
CA LEU A 206 -5.44 17.29 -1.65
C LEU A 206 -6.54 17.54 -2.68
N THR A 207 -7.80 17.55 -2.24
CA THR A 207 -8.94 17.64 -3.16
C THR A 207 -9.04 18.98 -3.85
N ASP A 208 -8.63 20.07 -3.19
CA ASP A 208 -8.55 21.39 -3.79
C ASP A 208 -7.51 21.41 -4.91
N ALA A 209 -6.33 20.83 -4.69
CA ALA A 209 -5.31 20.69 -5.72
C ALA A 209 -5.75 19.78 -6.89
N ILE A 210 -6.52 18.72 -6.62
CA ILE A 210 -7.10 17.87 -7.67
C ILE A 210 -8.08 18.67 -8.53
N LYS A 211 -8.99 19.43 -7.90
CA LYS A 211 -9.96 20.28 -8.60
C LYS A 211 -9.29 21.40 -9.39
N ALA A 212 -8.19 21.94 -8.87
CA ALA A 212 -7.33 22.90 -9.56
C ALA A 212 -6.49 22.27 -10.70
N ARG A 213 -6.51 20.94 -10.84
CA ARG A 213 -5.72 20.15 -11.81
C ARG A 213 -4.20 20.24 -11.60
N ASP A 214 -3.75 20.46 -10.36
CA ASP A 214 -2.35 20.60 -9.97
C ASP A 214 -1.58 19.27 -9.81
N ARG A 215 -2.25 18.14 -10.09
CA ARG A 215 -1.65 16.78 -10.07
C ARG A 215 -0.88 16.49 -8.76
N PRO A 216 -1.50 16.65 -7.57
CA PRO A 216 -0.84 16.46 -6.28
C PRO A 216 -0.40 15.00 -6.06
N PHE A 217 0.47 14.76 -5.07
CA PHE A 217 0.65 13.44 -4.47
C PHE A 217 -0.38 13.21 -3.35
N GLU A 218 -0.94 12.01 -3.21
CA GLU A 218 -1.94 11.67 -2.17
C GLU A 218 -1.33 11.49 -0.76
N GLY A 219 -0.04 11.15 -0.67
CA GLY A 219 0.65 10.83 0.58
C GLY A 219 0.58 11.91 1.66
N TRP A 220 1.06 11.56 2.86
CA TRP A 220 1.01 12.45 4.03
C TRP A 220 2.09 13.56 4.05
N THR A 221 3.05 13.53 3.13
CA THR A 221 4.14 14.53 3.05
C THR A 221 3.77 15.75 2.18
N GLY A 222 2.48 16.06 2.07
CA GLY A 222 1.97 17.20 1.32
C GLY A 222 1.86 16.95 -0.20
N ASN A 223 1.24 17.89 -0.92
CA ASN A 223 0.92 17.74 -2.34
C ASN A 223 2.14 17.60 -3.25
N ARG A 224 3.31 18.07 -2.79
CA ARG A 224 4.59 18.01 -3.50
C ARG A 224 5.58 17.03 -2.87
N ARG A 225 5.19 16.32 -1.79
CA ARG A 225 6.06 15.44 -0.98
C ARG A 225 7.27 16.16 -0.36
N ASP A 226 7.08 17.42 0.00
CA ASP A 226 8.08 18.32 0.59
C ASP A 226 7.70 18.80 2.01
N ALA A 227 6.54 18.39 2.54
CA ALA A 227 6.11 18.71 3.90
C ALA A 227 6.78 17.80 4.95
N TRP A 228 8.11 17.81 4.98
CA TRP A 228 8.94 17.09 5.95
C TRP A 228 10.25 17.86 6.19
N ARG A 229 11.01 17.42 7.18
CA ARG A 229 12.36 17.94 7.45
C ARG A 229 13.29 16.80 7.85
N THR A 230 14.56 16.89 7.46
CA THR A 230 15.58 15.96 7.94
C THR A 230 15.73 16.08 9.45
N LEU A 231 15.61 14.96 10.17
CA LEU A 231 15.86 14.91 11.61
C LEU A 231 17.33 14.62 11.90
N THR A 232 17.92 13.69 11.16
CA THR A 232 19.31 13.25 11.32
C THR A 232 19.71 12.38 10.12
N ALA A 233 21.00 12.31 9.81
CA ALA A 233 21.53 11.35 8.84
C ALA A 233 21.72 9.97 9.50
N VAL A 234 21.33 8.91 8.81
CA VAL A 234 21.56 7.52 9.24
C VAL A 234 22.91 7.06 8.68
N ARG A 235 23.75 6.43 9.52
CA ARG A 235 25.02 5.83 9.08
C ARG A 235 24.77 4.47 8.42
N PRO A 236 25.71 3.93 7.63
CA PRO A 236 25.56 2.61 7.02
C PRO A 236 25.11 1.56 8.02
N ALA A 237 24.11 0.77 7.63
CA ALA A 237 23.50 -0.30 8.41
C ALA A 237 23.30 -1.52 7.51
N ARG A 238 23.14 -2.69 8.12
CA ARG A 238 22.92 -3.94 7.40
C ARG A 238 21.44 -4.27 7.35
N ARG A 239 21.04 -4.99 6.31
CA ARG A 239 19.72 -5.62 6.24
C ARG A 239 19.49 -6.46 7.49
N GLY A 240 18.32 -6.33 8.09
CA GLY A 240 17.91 -6.95 9.35
C GLY A 240 18.23 -6.10 10.59
N ASP A 241 19.06 -5.05 10.47
CA ASP A 241 19.38 -4.20 11.61
C ASP A 241 18.14 -3.45 12.08
N ARG A 242 17.96 -3.42 13.40
CA ARG A 242 16.92 -2.62 14.05
C ARG A 242 17.48 -1.43 14.80
N THR A 243 18.78 -1.46 15.07
CA THR A 243 19.48 -0.45 15.85
C THR A 243 20.56 0.17 15.00
N VAL A 244 20.37 1.43 14.63
CA VAL A 244 21.27 2.16 13.74
C VAL A 244 21.96 3.32 14.43
N THR A 245 23.15 3.64 13.93
CA THR A 245 23.87 4.85 14.32
C THR A 245 23.37 6.02 13.50
N VAL A 246 23.17 7.17 14.15
CA VAL A 246 22.75 8.42 13.52
C VAL A 246 23.76 9.53 13.79
N ALA A 247 23.73 10.60 13.00
CA ALA A 247 24.61 11.74 13.20
C ALA A 247 24.30 12.50 14.51
N ASP A 248 23.01 12.64 14.80
CA ASP A 248 22.46 13.34 15.96
C ASP A 248 21.17 12.66 16.47
N THR A 249 21.00 12.59 17.78
CA THR A 249 19.82 12.04 18.48
C THR A 249 18.95 13.11 19.14
N THR A 250 19.35 14.39 19.17
CA THR A 250 18.66 15.45 19.92
C THR A 250 17.18 15.60 19.55
N ALA A 251 16.87 15.46 18.26
CA ALA A 251 15.53 15.55 17.71
C ALA A 251 14.76 14.22 17.71
N LEU A 252 15.21 13.19 18.43
CA LEU A 252 14.62 11.85 18.45
C LEU A 252 14.23 11.43 19.87
N ARG A 253 13.08 10.76 19.99
CA ARG A 253 12.58 10.25 21.28
C ARG A 253 11.88 8.90 21.08
N PRO A 254 11.93 8.00 22.07
CA PRO A 254 11.09 6.80 22.06
C PRO A 254 9.62 7.15 21.84
N GLY A 255 8.94 6.34 21.04
CA GLY A 255 7.56 6.56 20.63
C GLY A 255 7.37 7.47 19.40
N ALA A 256 8.38 8.23 18.99
CA ALA A 256 8.28 9.08 17.80
C ALA A 256 8.06 8.24 16.53
N ARG A 257 7.12 8.66 15.68
CA ARG A 257 7.01 8.15 14.31
C ARG A 257 7.95 8.96 13.44
N VAL A 258 8.81 8.27 12.70
CA VAL A 258 9.79 8.86 11.79
C VAL A 258 9.68 8.20 10.43
N LEU A 259 10.11 8.92 9.40
CA LEU A 259 10.20 8.40 8.05
C LEU A 259 11.67 8.17 7.75
N LEU A 260 12.05 6.91 7.55
CA LEU A 260 13.32 6.62 6.93
C LEU A 260 13.19 6.87 5.43
N GLN A 261 14.19 7.51 4.85
CA GLN A 261 14.19 7.86 3.45
C GLN A 261 15.50 7.33 2.86
N LEU A 262 15.39 6.41 1.90
CA LEU A 262 16.53 5.90 1.15
C LEU A 262 16.52 6.53 -0.24
N SER A 263 17.57 7.27 -0.55
CA SER A 263 17.86 7.74 -1.91
C SER A 263 18.85 6.78 -2.55
N ASP A 264 18.68 6.54 -3.84
CA ASP A 264 19.68 5.85 -4.64
C ASP A 264 20.94 6.72 -4.78
N ASP A 265 22.09 6.09 -4.96
CA ASP A 265 23.35 6.78 -5.22
C ASP A 265 23.62 6.92 -6.72
N ALA A 266 24.69 7.61 -7.08
CA ALA A 266 25.08 7.81 -8.49
C ALA A 266 25.49 6.49 -9.19
N ASP A 267 25.80 5.45 -8.41
CA ASP A 267 26.18 4.13 -8.90
C ASP A 267 24.98 3.16 -8.99
N HIS A 268 23.77 3.66 -8.71
CA HIS A 268 22.52 2.90 -8.74
C HIS A 268 22.49 1.66 -7.85
N THR A 269 23.19 1.71 -6.70
CA THR A 269 23.34 0.54 -5.83
C THR A 269 22.01 0.08 -5.23
N LEU A 270 21.07 0.99 -4.99
CA LEU A 270 19.75 0.64 -4.46
C LEU A 270 18.89 -0.07 -5.50
N LEU A 271 18.88 0.41 -6.76
CA LEU A 271 18.15 -0.23 -7.84
C LEU A 271 18.71 -1.63 -8.15
N ARG A 272 20.04 -1.76 -8.13
CA ARG A 272 20.72 -3.05 -8.26
C ARG A 272 20.33 -4.01 -7.12
N HIS A 273 20.34 -3.53 -5.89
CA HIS A 273 19.98 -4.32 -4.72
C HIS A 273 18.52 -4.79 -4.77
N MET A 274 17.59 -3.90 -5.10
CA MET A 274 16.17 -4.23 -5.26
C MET A 274 15.91 -5.22 -6.39
N SER A 275 16.81 -5.28 -7.37
CA SER A 275 16.79 -6.27 -8.46
C SER A 275 17.46 -7.60 -8.07
N GLY A 276 17.75 -7.79 -6.77
CA GLY A 276 18.25 -9.05 -6.20
C GLY A 276 19.75 -9.29 -6.36
N ASP A 277 20.52 -8.22 -6.60
CA ASP A 277 21.98 -8.26 -6.81
C ASP A 277 22.40 -9.34 -7.81
N ILE A 278 21.59 -9.55 -8.84
CA ILE A 278 21.87 -10.53 -9.89
C ILE A 278 22.99 -10.01 -10.80
N PRO A 279 23.80 -10.88 -11.42
CA PRO A 279 24.84 -10.45 -12.36
C PRO A 279 24.32 -9.50 -13.45
N GLY A 280 23.09 -9.75 -13.95
CA GLY A 280 22.44 -8.87 -14.93
C GLY A 280 22.16 -7.45 -14.42
N ALA A 281 21.87 -7.29 -13.13
CA ALA A 281 21.62 -5.97 -12.53
C ALA A 281 22.91 -5.15 -12.37
N ALA A 282 24.07 -5.80 -12.29
CA ALA A 282 25.37 -5.13 -12.20
C ALA A 282 25.83 -4.51 -13.54
N VAL A 283 25.33 -5.04 -14.66
CA VAL A 283 25.66 -4.56 -16.02
C VAL A 283 24.49 -3.85 -16.69
N TYR A 284 23.38 -3.67 -15.97
CA TYR A 284 22.20 -3.01 -16.49
C TYR A 284 22.43 -1.50 -16.57
N SER A 285 21.99 -0.87 -17.66
CA SER A 285 22.05 0.59 -17.79
C SER A 285 20.91 1.23 -17.02
N TRP A 286 21.24 1.87 -15.89
CA TRP A 286 20.28 2.47 -14.95
C TRP A 286 20.04 3.96 -15.19
N ASP A 287 21.01 4.66 -15.78
CA ASP A 287 21.03 6.13 -15.90
C ASP A 287 19.78 6.71 -16.59
N ASP A 288 19.21 5.98 -17.56
CA ASP A 288 18.00 6.39 -18.29
C ASP A 288 16.69 5.90 -17.64
N LYS A 289 16.77 5.11 -16.56
CA LYS A 289 15.63 4.60 -15.79
C LYS A 289 15.23 5.52 -14.65
N THR A 290 15.35 6.82 -14.88
CA THR A 290 14.96 7.90 -13.96
C THR A 290 13.54 7.76 -13.42
N LYS A 291 12.65 7.08 -14.15
CA LYS A 291 11.29 6.79 -13.69
C LYS A 291 11.23 5.87 -12.46
N LEU A 292 12.18 4.95 -12.29
CA LEU A 292 12.19 4.03 -11.14
C LEU A 292 12.48 4.77 -9.82
N THR A 293 13.29 5.81 -9.87
CA THR A 293 13.62 6.66 -8.72
C THR A 293 12.71 7.90 -8.62
N SER A 294 12.01 8.28 -9.69
CA SER A 294 11.07 9.43 -9.69
C SER A 294 9.77 9.19 -8.93
N TYR A 295 9.48 7.94 -8.56
CA TYR A 295 8.39 7.59 -7.63
C TYR A 295 8.72 7.85 -6.15
N VAL A 296 9.86 8.54 -5.89
CA VAL A 296 10.34 9.13 -4.62
C VAL A 296 11.34 8.22 -3.93
N PRO A 297 12.27 8.75 -3.11
CA PRO A 297 13.03 7.92 -2.20
C PRO A 297 12.15 6.92 -1.47
N TYR A 298 12.71 5.75 -1.21
CA TYR A 298 12.02 4.66 -0.55
C TYR A 298 11.77 5.07 0.89
N GLU A 299 10.52 5.41 1.15
CA GLU A 299 10.04 5.93 2.41
C GLU A 299 9.50 4.80 3.27
N TRP A 300 10.10 4.61 4.44
CA TRP A 300 9.73 3.57 5.38
C TRP A 300 9.32 4.19 6.73
N PRO A 301 8.02 4.19 7.07
CA PRO A 301 7.56 4.70 8.36
C PRO A 301 7.95 3.74 9.48
N CYS A 302 8.70 4.26 10.45
CA CYS A 302 9.13 3.52 11.63
C CYS A 302 8.68 4.23 12.90
N ARG A 303 8.67 3.49 14.00
CA ARG A 303 8.64 4.05 15.36
C ARG A 303 9.99 3.87 16.01
N VAL A 304 10.52 4.93 16.59
CA VAL A 304 11.69 4.85 17.48
C VAL A 304 11.27 4.17 18.77
N THR A 305 11.90 3.05 19.13
CA THR A 305 11.62 2.31 20.38
C THR A 305 12.62 2.62 21.48
N ALA A 306 13.86 2.98 21.13
CA ALA A 306 14.90 3.40 22.06
C ALA A 306 15.83 4.44 21.44
N VAL A 307 16.44 5.28 22.27
CA VAL A 307 17.46 6.26 21.90
C VAL A 307 18.60 6.16 22.90
N GLU A 308 19.83 6.01 22.40
CA GLU A 308 21.06 5.92 23.18
C GLU A 308 21.99 7.09 22.79
N PRO A 309 21.83 8.28 23.41
CA PRO A 309 22.54 9.49 22.97
C PRO A 309 24.07 9.37 23.05
N ARG A 310 24.59 8.70 24.08
CA ARG A 310 26.03 8.50 24.28
C ARG A 310 26.69 7.74 23.13
N HIS A 311 25.96 6.83 22.50
CA HIS A 311 26.44 6.03 21.36
C HIS A 311 25.89 6.51 20.02
N ARG A 312 25.06 7.57 20.02
CA ARG A 312 24.31 8.07 18.86
C ARG A 312 23.52 6.96 18.16
N ARG A 313 22.90 6.06 18.93
CA ARG A 313 22.09 4.96 18.38
C ARG A 313 20.62 5.18 18.60
N ILE A 314 19.81 4.69 17.66
CA ILE A 314 18.36 4.56 17.82
C ILE A 314 17.94 3.14 17.49
N THR A 315 16.93 2.64 18.17
CA THR A 315 16.28 1.37 17.85
C THR A 315 14.91 1.64 17.22
N LEU A 316 14.56 0.88 16.19
CA LEU A 316 13.30 0.96 15.46
C LEU A 316 12.41 -0.27 15.72
N ASP A 317 11.10 -0.07 15.56
CA ASP A 317 10.11 -1.14 15.66
C ASP A 317 10.12 -2.10 14.45
N LEU A 318 10.71 -1.69 13.33
CA LEU A 318 10.91 -2.47 12.12
C LEU A 318 12.41 -2.58 11.82
N SER A 319 12.82 -3.68 11.19
CA SER A 319 14.19 -3.87 10.70
C SER A 319 14.39 -3.15 9.36
N LEU A 320 15.62 -2.72 9.11
CA LEU A 320 16.11 -2.20 7.82
C LEU A 320 16.31 -3.31 6.78
#